data_AF-A0A8T0KW09-F1
#
_entry.id   AF-A0A8T0KW09-F1
#
_cell.length_a   1.000
_cell.length_b   1.000
_cell.length_c   1.000
_cell.angle_alpha   90.00
_cell.angle_beta   90.00
_cell.angle_gamma   90.00
#
_symmetry.space_group_name_H-M   'P 1'
#
loop_
_entity.id
_entity.type
_entity.pdbx_description
1 polymer ?
#
loop_
_entity_poly.entity_id
_entity_poly.type
_entity_poly.pdbx_seq_one_letter_code
_entity_poly.pdbx_strand_id
1 'polypeptide(L)'
;MELAIVPVDSSLKDNQTLYEEWFNYADADGDGRFTGAEAIKFFAMSNLSRQDLKQVWAIADSKREGYLGFREFVTAMQLVSLAQSGYPITQDVVNSDAMRYVKPPTMEGLDALVAKKRRKNKDKDLSVSPQPSPASYWFSSKSVKKVPASSVTSVIDGLKRLYLQKLKPLEVTYRYNDFVSPLLTNSDFDAKPMILLLGQYSTGKTTFIKHMLRTTYPGAHIGPEPTTDRFVVVMSGPDERSIPGNTVAVQADMPFSGLTTFGTSFLSKFECSQMPHPLLDYITFVDSPGVLSGEKQRTQRQYDFTGVTSWFAAKCDLILLLFDPHKLDISDEFKRVISSLKGNDDKIRVVLNKADQVDPQQLMRIYGALMWSLGKALNVPEVMRVYIGSFNDRSIQDSICPLENEIFQKEQDDLLSDLKDIPKKACDRKINEFVKRARSAVIHAYIVSHLKKQMPTMIGKAKAQQKLIDNLGDEFVKVQREFHLPAGDFPNVEQFRETLNGYNIDKFEKLNRKMIQTVEDMLAYDIPNLLKTFRNPYG
;
A
#
# COMPACT_ATOMS: atom_id res chain seq x y z
N MET A 1 -11.21 12.19 -52.87
CA MET A 1 -12.51 12.11 -52.18
C MET A 1 -12.40 13.09 -51.02
N GLU A 2 -13.02 14.26 -51.15
CA GLU A 2 -12.92 15.35 -50.17
C GLU A 2 -13.55 14.93 -48.83
N LEU A 3 -12.80 15.12 -47.74
CA LEU A 3 -13.29 14.91 -46.39
C LEU A 3 -14.14 16.12 -45.99
N ALA A 4 -15.44 15.91 -45.86
CA ALA A 4 -16.36 16.91 -45.32
C ALA A 4 -16.04 17.17 -43.83
N ILE A 5 -15.68 18.41 -43.51
CA ILE A 5 -15.43 18.88 -42.15
C ILE A 5 -16.79 19.11 -41.47
N VAL A 6 -17.07 18.38 -40.38
CA VAL A 6 -18.24 18.57 -39.50
C VAL A 6 -17.78 19.29 -38.22
N PRO A 7 -18.58 20.21 -37.62
CA PRO A 7 -18.10 21.10 -36.56
C PRO A 7 -17.77 20.38 -35.25
N VAL A 8 -16.74 20.88 -34.59
CA VAL A 8 -16.13 20.45 -33.34
C VAL A 8 -16.86 21.08 -32.15
N ASP A 9 -17.51 20.27 -31.29
CA ASP A 9 -17.40 20.35 -29.80
C ASP A 9 -18.32 19.35 -29.05
N SER A 10 -19.29 18.70 -29.70
CA SER A 10 -20.23 17.79 -29.01
C SER A 10 -19.79 16.33 -28.95
N SER A 11 -18.98 15.84 -29.89
CA SER A 11 -18.70 14.39 -30.02
C SER A 11 -17.73 13.81 -28.98
N LEU A 12 -16.88 14.63 -28.34
CA LEU A 12 -15.85 14.15 -27.41
C LEU A 12 -16.41 13.77 -26.04
N LYS A 13 -17.32 14.58 -25.48
CA LYS A 13 -18.01 14.26 -24.22
C LYS A 13 -18.95 13.07 -24.38
N ASP A 14 -19.63 12.99 -25.52
CA ASP A 14 -20.55 11.90 -25.84
C ASP A 14 -19.83 10.54 -25.94
N ASN A 15 -18.63 10.50 -26.52
CA ASN A 15 -17.83 9.27 -26.61
C ASN A 15 -17.29 8.82 -25.25
N GLN A 16 -16.91 9.76 -24.38
CA GLN A 16 -16.41 9.43 -23.04
C GLN A 16 -17.52 8.83 -22.17
N THR A 17 -18.71 9.45 -22.16
CA THR A 17 -19.89 8.91 -21.45
C THR A 17 -20.31 7.55 -22.01
N LEU A 18 -20.22 7.34 -23.33
CA LEU A 18 -20.48 6.05 -23.97
C LEU A 18 -19.52 4.97 -23.47
N TYR A 19 -18.21 5.25 -23.46
CA TYR A 19 -17.22 4.29 -22.98
C TYR A 19 -17.35 4.00 -21.49
N GLU A 20 -17.75 4.98 -20.67
CA GLU A 20 -18.09 4.76 -19.26
C GLU A 20 -19.29 3.80 -19.10
N GLU A 21 -20.36 3.98 -19.88
CA GLU A 21 -21.51 3.07 -19.87
C GLU A 21 -21.12 1.64 -20.28
N TRP A 22 -20.25 1.52 -21.28
CA TRP A 22 -19.76 0.24 -21.76
C TRP A 22 -18.82 -0.44 -20.77
N PHE A 23 -17.92 0.33 -20.15
CA PHE A 23 -17.02 -0.17 -19.12
C PHE A 23 -17.83 -0.71 -17.93
N ASN A 24 -18.82 0.04 -17.44
CA ASN A 24 -19.73 -0.40 -16.36
C ASN A 24 -20.61 -1.59 -16.75
N TYR A 25 -20.83 -1.83 -18.04
CA TYR A 25 -21.52 -3.03 -18.50
C TYR A 25 -20.57 -4.24 -18.50
N ALA A 26 -19.34 -4.01 -18.97
CA ALA A 26 -18.31 -5.01 -19.16
C ALA A 26 -17.68 -5.48 -17.84
N ASP A 27 -17.50 -4.56 -16.90
CA ASP A 27 -17.17 -4.78 -15.50
C ASP A 27 -18.44 -5.28 -14.76
N ALA A 28 -18.58 -6.60 -14.66
CA ALA A 28 -19.78 -7.21 -14.14
C ALA A 28 -19.87 -7.18 -12.60
N ASP A 29 -18.73 -7.06 -11.91
CA ASP A 29 -18.63 -7.05 -10.45
C ASP A 29 -18.37 -5.67 -9.84
N GLY A 30 -18.07 -4.67 -10.67
CA GLY A 30 -17.96 -3.26 -10.31
C GLY A 30 -16.67 -2.96 -9.55
N ASP A 31 -15.63 -3.78 -9.72
CA ASP A 31 -14.34 -3.60 -9.05
C ASP A 31 -13.41 -2.60 -9.78
N GLY A 32 -13.85 -2.08 -10.93
CA GLY A 32 -13.11 -1.13 -11.76
C GLY A 32 -12.05 -1.79 -12.63
N ARG A 33 -12.06 -3.12 -12.79
CA ARG A 33 -11.08 -3.89 -13.57
C ARG A 33 -11.78 -4.75 -14.63
N PHE A 34 -11.54 -4.42 -15.90
CA PHE A 34 -12.05 -5.23 -17.00
C PHE A 34 -11.06 -6.35 -17.36
N THR A 35 -11.38 -7.59 -16.98
CA THR A 35 -10.46 -8.74 -17.04
C THR A 35 -10.41 -9.41 -18.42
N GLY A 36 -9.37 -10.19 -18.69
CA GLY A 36 -9.24 -10.94 -19.95
C GLY A 36 -10.38 -11.94 -20.21
N ALA A 37 -11.00 -12.49 -19.15
CA ALA A 37 -12.15 -13.38 -19.27
C ALA A 37 -13.43 -12.65 -19.70
N GLU A 38 -13.59 -11.40 -19.26
CA GLU A 38 -14.69 -10.51 -19.68
C GLU A 38 -14.44 -9.98 -21.09
N ALA A 39 -13.18 -9.68 -21.42
CA ALA A 39 -12.75 -9.24 -22.74
C ALA A 39 -13.09 -10.23 -23.84
N ILE A 40 -12.94 -11.54 -23.60
CA ILE A 40 -13.32 -12.56 -24.59
C ILE A 40 -14.80 -12.46 -24.97
N LYS A 41 -15.68 -12.21 -24.00
CA LYS A 41 -17.13 -12.12 -24.23
C LYS A 41 -17.52 -10.78 -24.83
N PHE A 42 -16.93 -9.71 -24.31
CA PHE A 42 -17.26 -8.33 -24.69
C PHE A 42 -16.67 -7.99 -26.06
N PHE A 43 -15.38 -8.22 -26.31
CA PHE A 43 -14.76 -7.94 -27.61
C PHE A 43 -15.23 -8.85 -28.74
N ALA A 44 -15.77 -10.04 -28.44
CA ALA A 44 -16.41 -10.86 -29.47
C ALA A 44 -17.59 -10.15 -30.15
N MET A 45 -18.21 -9.17 -29.49
CA MET A 45 -19.28 -8.35 -30.08
C MET A 45 -18.78 -7.37 -31.16
N SER A 46 -17.46 -7.20 -31.31
CA SER A 46 -16.87 -6.31 -32.33
C SER A 46 -16.75 -6.96 -33.72
N ASN A 47 -17.07 -8.26 -33.86
CA ASN A 47 -16.91 -9.04 -35.10
C ASN A 47 -15.48 -9.07 -35.70
N LEU A 48 -14.47 -8.72 -34.91
CA LEU A 48 -13.06 -8.88 -35.29
C LEU A 48 -12.58 -10.33 -35.13
N SER A 49 -11.52 -10.69 -35.86
CA SER A 49 -10.93 -12.02 -35.76
C SER A 49 -10.32 -12.26 -34.38
N ARG A 50 -10.21 -13.52 -33.95
CA ARG A 50 -9.56 -13.86 -32.67
C ARG A 50 -8.10 -13.41 -32.61
N GLN A 51 -7.43 -13.32 -33.76
CA GLN A 51 -6.04 -12.86 -33.85
C GLN A 51 -5.97 -11.35 -33.56
N ASP A 52 -6.86 -10.57 -34.16
CA ASP A 52 -6.95 -9.12 -33.94
C ASP A 52 -7.29 -8.79 -32.50
N LEU A 53 -8.28 -9.49 -31.91
CA LEU A 53 -8.67 -9.29 -30.51
C LEU A 53 -7.54 -9.58 -29.52
N LYS A 54 -6.73 -10.60 -29.81
CA LYS A 54 -5.55 -10.91 -29.00
C LYS A 54 -4.50 -9.79 -29.09
N GLN A 55 -4.36 -9.18 -30.26
CA GLN A 55 -3.45 -8.06 -30.49
C GLN A 55 -3.95 -6.77 -29.83
N VAL A 56 -5.24 -6.46 -29.92
CA VAL A 56 -5.89 -5.36 -29.17
C VAL A 56 -5.63 -5.52 -27.68
N TRP A 57 -5.88 -6.71 -27.12
CA TRP A 57 -5.63 -6.99 -25.70
C TRP A 57 -4.16 -6.80 -25.33
N ALA A 58 -3.23 -7.35 -26.11
CA ALA A 58 -1.80 -7.27 -25.83
C ALA A 58 -1.26 -5.82 -25.86
N ILE A 59 -1.86 -4.94 -26.67
CA ILE A 59 -1.47 -3.52 -26.73
C ILE A 59 -2.12 -2.73 -25.61
N ALA A 60 -3.40 -2.98 -25.30
CA ALA A 60 -4.11 -2.31 -24.22
C ALA A 60 -3.56 -2.70 -22.84
N ASP A 61 -3.25 -3.98 -22.63
CA ASP A 61 -2.59 -4.51 -21.42
C ASP A 61 -1.05 -4.42 -21.55
N SER A 62 -0.54 -3.25 -21.91
CA SER A 62 0.90 -3.03 -22.10
C SER A 62 1.72 -3.28 -20.83
N LYS A 63 1.10 -3.10 -19.65
CA LYS A 63 1.68 -3.33 -18.32
C LYS A 63 1.62 -4.80 -17.86
N ARG A 64 0.93 -5.67 -18.61
CA ARG A 64 0.72 -7.10 -18.27
C ARG A 64 0.10 -7.31 -16.89
N GLU A 65 -0.82 -6.44 -16.52
CA GLU A 65 -1.56 -6.49 -15.26
C GLU A 65 -2.66 -7.58 -15.30
N GLY A 66 -3.04 -8.04 -16.50
CA GLY A 66 -4.06 -9.08 -16.69
C GLY A 66 -5.50 -8.56 -16.62
N TYR A 67 -5.68 -7.25 -16.46
CA TYR A 67 -6.94 -6.52 -16.52
C TYR A 67 -6.70 -5.13 -17.14
N LEU A 68 -7.76 -4.50 -17.65
CA LEU A 68 -7.75 -3.14 -18.16
C LEU A 68 -8.51 -2.23 -17.19
N GLY A 69 -7.87 -1.17 -16.71
CA GLY A 69 -8.60 -0.06 -16.09
C GLY A 69 -9.39 0.73 -17.14
N PHE A 70 -10.14 1.73 -16.71
CA PHE A 70 -10.97 2.53 -17.63
C PHE A 70 -10.15 3.16 -18.78
N ARG A 71 -8.94 3.64 -18.50
CA ARG A 71 -8.07 4.27 -19.50
C ARG A 71 -7.54 3.27 -20.53
N GLU A 72 -7.10 2.11 -20.07
CA GLU A 72 -6.66 1.01 -20.91
C GLU A 72 -7.82 0.43 -21.73
N PHE A 73 -9.03 0.41 -21.16
CA PHE A 73 -10.26 0.03 -21.87
C PHE A 73 -10.61 1.01 -23.00
N VAL A 74 -10.51 2.32 -22.77
CA VAL A 74 -10.69 3.33 -23.84
C VAL A 74 -9.67 3.11 -24.96
N THR A 75 -8.42 2.81 -24.61
CA THR A 75 -7.36 2.49 -25.57
C THR A 75 -7.73 1.23 -26.38
N ALA A 76 -8.27 0.20 -25.72
CA ALA A 76 -8.75 -1.00 -26.40
C ALA A 76 -9.92 -0.70 -27.36
N MET A 77 -10.89 0.14 -26.98
CA MET A 77 -12.00 0.54 -27.85
C MET A 77 -11.54 1.32 -29.08
N GLN A 78 -10.54 2.18 -28.92
CA GLN A 78 -9.94 2.91 -30.04
C GLN A 78 -9.24 1.96 -31.01
N LEU A 79 -8.49 0.97 -30.51
CA LEU A 79 -7.84 -0.05 -31.33
C LEU A 79 -8.84 -0.95 -32.06
N VAL A 80 -9.95 -1.32 -31.41
CA VAL A 80 -11.06 -2.05 -32.06
C VAL A 80 -11.65 -1.24 -33.20
N SER A 81 -11.85 0.07 -33.01
CA SER A 81 -12.42 0.92 -34.06
C SER A 81 -11.48 1.08 -35.27
N LEU A 82 -10.17 1.19 -35.02
CA LEU A 82 -9.15 1.19 -36.08
C LEU A 82 -9.15 -0.13 -36.86
N ALA A 83 -9.22 -1.25 -36.16
CA ALA A 83 -9.28 -2.58 -36.77
C ALA A 83 -10.55 -2.76 -37.62
N GLN A 84 -11.72 -2.32 -37.13
CA GLN A 84 -12.98 -2.35 -37.87
C GLN A 84 -12.95 -1.44 -39.12
N SER A 85 -12.16 -0.37 -39.07
CA SER A 85 -11.94 0.53 -40.20
C SER A 85 -10.89 0.01 -41.20
N GLY A 86 -10.34 -1.19 -40.99
CA GLY A 86 -9.38 -1.84 -41.88
C GLY A 86 -7.93 -1.41 -41.70
N TYR A 87 -7.60 -0.68 -40.63
CA TYR A 87 -6.23 -0.27 -40.32
C TYR A 87 -5.47 -1.34 -39.50
N PRO A 88 -4.14 -1.43 -39.65
CA PRO A 88 -3.33 -2.36 -38.87
C PRO A 88 -3.27 -1.96 -37.39
N ILE A 89 -3.30 -2.97 -36.51
CA ILE A 89 -3.34 -2.80 -35.05
C ILE A 89 -1.90 -2.66 -34.53
N THR A 90 -1.31 -1.47 -34.62
CA THR A 90 0.08 -1.21 -34.17
C THR A 90 0.15 -0.15 -33.07
N GLN A 91 1.14 -0.28 -32.18
CA GLN A 91 1.38 0.66 -31.06
C GLN A 91 1.66 2.09 -31.53
N ASP A 92 2.25 2.26 -32.71
CA ASP A 92 2.68 3.57 -33.24
C ASP A 92 1.50 4.46 -33.67
N VAL A 93 0.33 3.87 -33.95
CA VAL A 93 -0.87 4.61 -34.35
C VAL A 93 -1.57 5.24 -33.14
N VAL A 94 -1.24 4.77 -31.93
CA VAL A 94 -1.89 5.22 -30.68
C VAL A 94 -1.58 6.68 -30.34
N ASN A 95 -0.46 7.21 -30.84
CA ASN A 95 0.04 8.55 -30.57
C ASN A 95 -0.20 9.58 -31.69
N SER A 96 -0.97 9.24 -32.74
CA SER A 96 -1.20 10.14 -33.88
C SER A 96 -2.50 10.95 -33.74
N ASP A 97 -2.47 12.23 -34.13
CA ASP A 97 -3.64 13.13 -34.17
C ASP A 97 -4.81 12.62 -35.06
N ALA A 98 -4.62 11.51 -35.79
CA ALA A 98 -5.65 10.81 -36.56
C ALA A 98 -6.77 10.20 -35.69
N MET A 99 -6.54 10.01 -34.38
CA MET A 99 -7.54 9.42 -33.47
C MET A 99 -8.70 10.35 -33.12
N ARG A 100 -8.61 11.65 -33.38
CA ARG A 100 -9.65 12.63 -33.04
C ARG A 100 -10.92 12.52 -33.89
N TYR A 101 -10.91 11.67 -34.94
CA TYR A 101 -11.97 11.59 -35.95
C TYR A 101 -12.51 10.17 -36.17
N VAL A 102 -12.10 9.20 -35.35
CA VAL A 102 -12.55 7.81 -35.51
C VAL A 102 -13.88 7.62 -34.79
N LYS A 103 -14.91 7.14 -35.51
CA LYS A 103 -16.21 6.82 -34.93
C LYS A 103 -16.05 5.73 -33.85
N PRO A 104 -16.89 5.69 -32.80
CA PRO A 104 -16.89 4.59 -31.84
C PRO A 104 -17.02 3.23 -32.54
N PRO A 105 -16.39 2.16 -32.02
CA PRO A 105 -16.47 0.85 -32.65
C PRO A 105 -17.92 0.32 -32.61
N THR A 106 -18.32 -0.41 -33.63
CA THR A 106 -19.63 -1.07 -33.65
C THR A 106 -19.58 -2.34 -32.81
N MET A 107 -20.41 -2.42 -31.76
CA MET A 107 -20.51 -3.57 -30.87
C MET A 107 -21.89 -4.22 -31.01
N GLU A 108 -21.97 -5.36 -31.68
CA GLU A 108 -23.23 -6.01 -32.05
C GLU A 108 -24.06 -6.38 -30.79
N GLY A 109 -25.26 -5.82 -30.68
CA GLY A 109 -26.19 -6.08 -29.59
C GLY A 109 -25.89 -5.39 -28.25
N LEU A 110 -24.78 -4.65 -28.12
CA LEU A 110 -24.39 -4.00 -26.87
C LEU A 110 -25.39 -2.93 -26.42
N ASP A 111 -25.88 -2.09 -27.34
CA ASP A 111 -26.84 -1.02 -27.02
C ASP A 111 -28.15 -1.56 -26.43
N ALA A 112 -28.65 -2.67 -26.96
CA ALA A 112 -29.85 -3.34 -26.45
C ALA A 112 -29.62 -3.98 -25.06
N LEU A 113 -28.41 -4.44 -24.78
CA LEU A 113 -28.02 -5.03 -23.49
C LEU A 113 -27.84 -3.96 -22.40
N VAL A 114 -27.21 -2.84 -22.74
CA VAL A 114 -27.06 -1.67 -21.85
C VAL A 114 -28.43 -1.08 -21.51
N ALA A 115 -29.32 -0.94 -22.49
CA ALA A 115 -30.70 -0.47 -22.26
C ALA A 115 -31.53 -1.41 -21.35
N LYS A 116 -31.33 -2.74 -21.46
CA LYS A 116 -31.95 -3.73 -20.55
C LYS A 116 -31.41 -3.63 -19.12
N LYS A 117 -30.09 -3.42 -18.94
CA LYS A 117 -29.46 -3.23 -17.61
C LYS A 117 -30.01 -1.96 -16.93
N ARG A 118 -30.21 -0.87 -17.68
CA ARG A 118 -30.82 0.39 -17.18
C ARG A 118 -32.25 0.20 -16.67
N ARG A 119 -33.11 -0.52 -17.40
CA ARG A 119 -34.50 -0.81 -16.94
C ARG A 119 -34.52 -1.64 -15.66
N LYS A 120 -33.63 -2.64 -15.55
CA LYS A 120 -33.55 -3.51 -14.36
C LYS A 120 -33.05 -2.81 -13.09
N ASN A 121 -32.21 -1.78 -13.22
CA ASN A 121 -31.82 -0.94 -12.08
C ASN A 121 -32.91 0.08 -11.71
N LYS A 122 -33.65 0.63 -12.69
CA LYS A 122 -34.75 1.57 -12.43
C LYS A 122 -35.94 0.94 -11.70
N ASP A 123 -36.24 -0.33 -11.97
CA ASP A 123 -37.30 -1.08 -11.26
C ASP A 123 -36.92 -1.45 -9.82
N LYS A 124 -35.64 -1.37 -9.42
CA LYS A 124 -35.21 -1.58 -8.03
C LYS A 124 -35.39 -0.35 -7.15
N ASP A 125 -35.47 0.85 -7.72
CA ASP A 125 -35.57 2.12 -6.97
C ASP A 125 -37.01 2.55 -6.67
N LEU A 126 -38.03 1.82 -7.15
CA LEU A 126 -39.45 2.22 -7.05
C LEU A 126 -40.32 1.34 -6.12
N SER A 127 -39.77 0.36 -5.40
CA SER A 127 -40.53 -0.39 -4.38
C SER A 127 -40.28 0.17 -2.97
N VAL A 128 -41.08 1.15 -2.56
CA VAL A 128 -41.18 1.60 -1.16
C VAL A 128 -42.19 0.72 -0.42
N SER A 129 -41.74 0.00 0.61
CA SER A 129 -42.57 -0.64 1.63
C SER A 129 -41.76 -0.78 2.94
N PRO A 130 -42.42 -0.76 4.12
CA PRO A 130 -41.82 -0.27 5.35
C PRO A 130 -40.85 -1.25 6.03
N GLN A 131 -39.86 -0.68 6.73
CA GLN A 131 -38.78 -1.39 7.43
C GLN A 131 -39.29 -2.48 8.40
N PRO A 132 -38.63 -3.66 8.43
CA PRO A 132 -38.55 -4.49 9.62
C PRO A 132 -37.22 -4.31 10.35
N SER A 133 -37.28 -4.52 11.66
CA SER A 133 -36.27 -4.36 12.71
C SER A 133 -35.06 -5.31 12.61
N PRO A 134 -33.93 -5.04 13.32
CA PRO A 134 -32.60 -5.62 13.03
C PRO A 134 -32.37 -7.07 13.51
N ALA A 135 -33.41 -7.88 13.69
CA ALA A 135 -33.30 -9.17 14.40
C ALA A 135 -33.38 -10.43 13.51
N SER A 136 -33.43 -10.32 12.18
CA SER A 136 -33.66 -11.48 11.30
C SER A 136 -32.47 -11.94 10.43
N TYR A 137 -31.29 -11.31 10.54
CA TYR A 137 -30.12 -11.70 9.72
C TYR A 137 -29.30 -12.89 10.25
N TRP A 138 -29.78 -13.61 11.27
CA TRP A 138 -29.00 -14.68 11.90
C TRP A 138 -29.15 -16.08 11.31
N PHE A 139 -30.06 -16.34 10.37
CA PHE A 139 -30.17 -17.66 9.75
C PHE A 139 -30.56 -17.61 8.27
N SER A 140 -29.56 -17.44 7.39
CA SER A 140 -29.66 -17.95 6.02
C SER A 140 -28.28 -18.43 5.56
N SER A 141 -28.04 -19.72 5.76
CA SER A 141 -26.93 -20.44 5.17
C SER A 141 -27.12 -20.51 3.65
N LYS A 142 -26.58 -19.54 2.91
CA LYS A 142 -26.35 -19.71 1.48
C LYS A 142 -24.95 -20.29 1.28
N SER A 143 -24.93 -21.50 0.74
CA SER A 143 -23.75 -22.25 0.33
C SER A 143 -22.71 -21.34 -0.36
N VAL A 144 -21.51 -21.29 0.21
CA VAL A 144 -20.34 -20.65 -0.40
C VAL A 144 -20.06 -21.38 -1.72
N LYS A 145 -20.38 -20.74 -2.85
CA LYS A 145 -19.91 -21.19 -4.16
C LYS A 145 -18.40 -20.95 -4.21
N LYS A 146 -17.63 -22.02 -4.35
CA LYS A 146 -16.19 -21.96 -4.62
C LYS A 146 -15.97 -21.17 -5.92
N VAL A 147 -15.36 -19.99 -5.81
CA VAL A 147 -14.88 -19.22 -6.97
C VAL A 147 -13.70 -20.01 -7.61
N PRO A 148 -13.65 -20.19 -8.94
CA PRO A 148 -12.62 -21.01 -9.57
C PRO A 148 -11.22 -20.38 -9.39
N ALA A 149 -10.19 -21.22 -9.40
CA ALA A 149 -8.79 -20.79 -9.27
C ALA A 149 -8.28 -19.86 -10.39
N SER A 150 -9.09 -19.57 -11.42
CA SER A 150 -8.77 -18.80 -12.62
C SER A 150 -8.85 -17.26 -12.45
N SER A 151 -9.07 -16.74 -11.25
CA SER A 151 -9.32 -15.30 -11.00
C SER A 151 -8.19 -14.57 -10.25
N VAL A 152 -6.97 -15.14 -10.21
CA VAL A 152 -5.81 -14.47 -9.60
C VAL A 152 -4.89 -14.00 -10.72
N THR A 153 -4.63 -12.70 -10.76
CA THR A 153 -3.81 -12.02 -11.77
C THR A 153 -2.40 -11.72 -11.28
N SER A 154 -2.19 -11.65 -9.95
CA SER A 154 -0.89 -11.37 -9.34
C SER A 154 -0.70 -12.09 -8.00
N VAL A 155 0.54 -12.10 -7.48
CA VAL A 155 0.83 -12.58 -6.11
C VAL A 155 -0.01 -11.83 -5.07
N ILE A 156 -0.17 -10.51 -5.21
CA ILE A 156 -0.91 -9.67 -4.28
C ILE A 156 -2.40 -10.04 -4.26
N ASP A 157 -3.03 -10.22 -5.43
CA ASP A 157 -4.41 -10.68 -5.52
C ASP A 157 -4.59 -12.07 -4.90
N GLY A 158 -3.59 -12.93 -5.08
CA GLY A 158 -3.54 -14.24 -4.46
C GLY A 158 -3.52 -14.17 -2.93
N LEU A 159 -2.63 -13.36 -2.36
CA LEU A 159 -2.55 -13.14 -0.90
C LEU A 159 -3.85 -12.54 -0.35
N LYS A 160 -4.41 -11.53 -1.02
CA LYS A 160 -5.68 -10.90 -0.67
C LYS A 160 -6.82 -11.92 -0.64
N ARG A 161 -6.90 -12.80 -1.64
CA ARG A 161 -7.88 -13.90 -1.69
C ARG A 161 -7.68 -14.89 -0.54
N LEU A 162 -6.44 -15.33 -0.30
CA LEU A 162 -6.12 -16.26 0.80
C LEU A 162 -6.47 -15.65 2.16
N TYR A 163 -6.18 -14.37 2.36
CA TYR A 163 -6.57 -13.64 3.56
C TYR A 163 -8.08 -13.68 3.79
N LEU A 164 -8.86 -13.22 2.81
CA LEU A 164 -10.31 -13.10 2.95
C LEU A 164 -11.00 -14.46 3.15
N GLN A 165 -10.50 -15.50 2.47
CA GLN A 165 -11.14 -16.83 2.48
C GLN A 165 -10.69 -17.72 3.64
N LYS A 166 -9.44 -17.60 4.09
CA LYS A 166 -8.83 -18.56 5.02
C LYS A 166 -8.40 -17.93 6.34
N LEU A 167 -7.68 -16.82 6.32
CA LEU A 167 -7.12 -16.21 7.53
C LEU A 167 -8.11 -15.31 8.28
N LYS A 168 -8.81 -14.41 7.59
CA LYS A 168 -9.75 -13.46 8.19
C LYS A 168 -10.85 -14.13 9.02
N PRO A 169 -11.46 -15.27 8.63
CA PRO A 169 -12.41 -15.96 9.48
C PRO A 169 -11.80 -16.36 10.84
N LEU A 170 -10.56 -16.87 10.85
CA LEU A 170 -9.85 -17.23 12.08
C LEU A 170 -9.62 -16.00 12.96
N GLU A 171 -9.14 -14.90 12.36
CA GLU A 171 -8.90 -13.65 13.09
C GLU A 171 -10.16 -13.11 13.75
N VAL A 172 -11.30 -13.12 13.05
CA VAL A 172 -12.58 -12.64 13.60
C VAL A 172 -13.10 -13.55 14.70
N THR A 173 -13.09 -14.88 14.49
CA THR A 173 -13.60 -15.84 15.48
C THR A 173 -12.84 -15.77 16.80
N TYR A 174 -11.52 -15.58 16.75
CA TYR A 174 -10.67 -15.50 17.94
C TYR A 174 -10.31 -14.08 18.36
N ARG A 175 -10.96 -13.05 17.77
CA ARG A 175 -10.78 -11.62 18.11
C ARG A 175 -9.33 -11.15 18.03
N TYR A 176 -8.60 -11.62 17.03
CA TYR A 176 -7.19 -11.26 16.83
C TYR A 176 -6.98 -9.75 16.69
N ASN A 177 -7.96 -9.04 16.12
CA ASN A 177 -7.92 -7.59 15.92
C ASN A 177 -7.91 -6.78 17.22
N ASP A 178 -8.39 -7.35 18.31
CA ASP A 178 -8.45 -6.68 19.61
C ASP A 178 -7.13 -6.81 20.39
N PHE A 179 -6.36 -7.87 20.13
CA PHE A 179 -5.16 -8.24 20.88
C PHE A 179 -3.86 -7.90 20.16
N VAL A 180 -3.80 -8.09 18.85
CA VAL A 180 -2.53 -8.08 18.12
C VAL A 180 -2.50 -6.99 17.07
N SER A 181 -3.41 -7.02 16.09
CA SER A 181 -3.40 -6.02 15.02
C SER A 181 -4.74 -5.95 14.27
N PRO A 182 -5.19 -4.76 13.84
CA PRO A 182 -6.45 -4.60 13.10
C PRO A 182 -6.57 -5.52 11.88
N LEU A 183 -7.80 -5.83 11.48
CA LEU A 183 -8.06 -6.59 10.26
C LEU A 183 -7.51 -5.84 9.04
N LEU A 184 -6.84 -6.58 8.14
CA LEU A 184 -6.38 -6.03 6.87
C LEU A 184 -7.56 -5.65 5.97
N THR A 185 -7.41 -4.51 5.30
CA THR A 185 -8.31 -3.99 4.27
C THR A 185 -7.73 -4.28 2.88
N ASN A 186 -8.55 -4.13 1.84
CA ASN A 186 -8.07 -4.27 0.45
C ASN A 186 -6.89 -3.31 0.17
N SER A 187 -6.99 -2.08 0.67
CA SER A 187 -5.99 -1.03 0.51
C SER A 187 -4.65 -1.36 1.15
N ASP A 188 -4.60 -2.22 2.19
CA ASP A 188 -3.33 -2.69 2.76
C ASP A 188 -2.58 -3.63 1.80
N PHE A 189 -3.31 -4.45 1.03
CA PHE A 189 -2.72 -5.30 -0.01
C PHE A 189 -2.31 -4.49 -1.24
N ASP A 190 -3.19 -3.60 -1.67
CA ASP A 190 -3.03 -2.81 -2.91
C ASP A 190 -2.08 -1.62 -2.74
N ALA A 191 -1.71 -1.27 -1.49
CA ALA A 191 -0.78 -0.19 -1.20
C ALA A 191 0.57 -0.38 -1.92
N LYS A 192 0.99 0.66 -2.64
CA LYS A 192 2.32 0.71 -3.26
C LYS A 192 3.40 0.81 -2.18
N PRO A 193 4.63 0.35 -2.47
CA PRO A 193 5.76 0.52 -1.59
C PRO A 193 5.94 1.98 -1.16
N MET A 194 6.15 2.21 0.13
CA MET A 194 6.29 3.56 0.69
C MET A 194 7.73 3.86 1.12
N ILE A 195 8.20 5.05 0.78
CA ILE A 195 9.52 5.58 1.17
C ILE A 195 9.31 6.75 2.12
N LEU A 196 9.71 6.57 3.37
CA LEU A 196 9.63 7.61 4.40
C LEU A 196 10.93 8.42 4.44
N LEU A 197 10.86 9.73 4.25
CA LEU A 197 11.99 10.63 4.43
C LEU A 197 11.94 11.25 5.82
N LEU A 198 13.00 11.04 6.62
CA LEU A 198 13.18 11.64 7.94
C LEU A 198 14.49 12.41 7.98
N GLY A 199 14.51 13.47 8.78
CA GLY A 199 15.71 14.28 8.96
C GLY A 199 15.38 15.62 9.55
N GLN A 200 16.41 16.30 10.05
CA GLN A 200 16.25 17.61 10.65
C GLN A 200 15.76 18.67 9.65
N TYR A 201 15.46 19.84 10.18
CA TYR A 201 15.07 20.96 9.37
C TYR A 201 16.18 21.37 8.37
N SER A 202 15.80 21.65 7.11
CA SER A 202 16.71 22.04 6.02
C SER A 202 17.68 20.96 5.51
N THR A 203 17.50 19.67 5.85
CA THR A 203 18.34 18.57 5.31
C THR A 203 18.06 18.21 3.84
N GLY A 204 17.01 18.79 3.24
CA GLY A 204 16.69 18.63 1.82
C GLY A 204 15.74 17.47 1.48
N LYS A 205 14.83 17.08 2.39
CA LYS A 205 13.82 16.02 2.13
C LYS A 205 12.91 16.33 0.94
N THR A 206 12.22 17.47 0.98
CA THR A 206 11.38 17.96 -0.13
C THR A 206 12.17 18.11 -1.42
N THR A 207 13.40 18.64 -1.35
CA THR A 207 14.31 18.76 -2.50
C THR A 207 14.72 17.40 -3.07
N PHE A 208 14.95 16.40 -2.21
CA PHE A 208 15.27 15.04 -2.63
C PHE A 208 14.11 14.43 -3.43
N ILE A 209 12.87 14.57 -2.94
CA ILE A 209 11.69 14.08 -3.67
C ILE A 209 11.56 14.80 -5.02
N LYS A 210 11.70 16.13 -5.03
CA LYS A 210 11.70 16.91 -6.28
C LYS A 210 12.77 16.42 -7.26
N HIS A 211 13.98 16.15 -6.76
CA HIS A 211 15.10 15.65 -7.56
C HIS A 211 14.81 14.26 -8.15
N MET A 212 14.20 13.36 -7.36
CA MET A 212 13.77 12.03 -7.82
C MET A 212 12.66 12.10 -8.88
N LEU A 213 11.68 12.99 -8.67
CA LEU A 213 10.56 13.18 -9.60
C LEU A 213 10.94 14.03 -10.83
N ARG A 214 12.06 14.75 -10.78
CA ARG A 214 12.45 15.77 -11.78
C ARG A 214 11.40 16.87 -11.98
N THR A 215 10.46 16.98 -11.05
CA THR A 215 9.38 17.97 -11.04
C THR A 215 8.93 18.21 -9.59
N THR A 216 8.21 19.30 -9.35
CA THR A 216 7.59 19.57 -8.05
C THR A 216 6.27 18.81 -7.92
N TYR A 217 5.82 18.58 -6.68
CA TYR A 217 4.49 18.04 -6.40
C TYR A 217 3.57 19.12 -5.79
N PRO A 218 2.24 18.98 -5.92
CA PRO A 218 1.28 19.91 -5.32
C PRO A 218 1.47 20.06 -3.81
N GLY A 219 1.53 21.30 -3.32
CA GLY A 219 1.73 21.59 -1.89
C GLY A 219 3.20 21.56 -1.43
N ALA A 220 4.16 21.25 -2.32
CA ALA A 220 5.58 21.34 -1.98
C ALA A 220 6.00 22.79 -1.72
N HIS A 221 6.66 23.02 -0.58
CA HIS A 221 7.26 24.31 -0.24
C HIS A 221 8.74 24.09 0.09
N ILE A 222 9.64 24.69 -0.69
CA ILE A 222 11.09 24.62 -0.48
C ILE A 222 11.57 26.01 -0.07
N GLY A 223 12.05 26.16 1.16
CA GLY A 223 12.60 27.42 1.66
C GLY A 223 13.65 27.22 2.77
N PRO A 224 14.40 28.28 3.11
CA PRO A 224 15.41 28.25 4.17
C PRO A 224 14.79 28.28 5.59
N GLU A 225 13.55 28.71 5.76
CA GLU A 225 12.78 28.71 7.03
C GLU A 225 11.85 27.49 7.17
N PRO A 226 11.48 27.03 8.39
CA PRO A 226 10.58 25.89 8.64
C PRO A 226 9.33 25.86 7.75
N THR A 227 9.48 25.28 6.56
CA THR A 227 8.53 25.41 5.45
C THR A 227 7.59 24.23 5.40
N THR A 228 8.09 23.02 5.68
CA THR A 228 7.28 21.80 5.79
C THR A 228 6.94 21.51 7.25
N ASP A 229 5.74 21.91 7.68
CA ASP A 229 5.17 21.59 8.99
C ASP A 229 4.16 20.42 8.96
N ARG A 230 3.96 19.82 7.77
CA ARG A 230 3.01 18.74 7.50
C ARG A 230 3.69 17.45 7.08
N PHE A 231 3.06 16.32 7.38
CA PHE A 231 3.33 15.08 6.69
C PHE A 231 2.65 15.12 5.34
N VAL A 232 3.41 14.97 4.26
CA VAL A 232 2.88 14.94 2.89
C VAL A 232 3.14 13.58 2.27
N VAL A 233 2.07 12.86 1.95
CA VAL A 233 2.15 11.63 1.15
C VAL A 233 2.06 12.01 -0.31
N VAL A 234 3.13 11.79 -1.08
CA VAL A 234 3.19 12.04 -2.51
C VAL A 234 2.97 10.73 -3.26
N MET A 235 1.83 10.61 -3.96
CA MET A 235 1.42 9.38 -4.63
C MET A 235 0.82 9.63 -6.02
N SER A 236 0.69 8.57 -6.82
CA SER A 236 0.10 8.68 -8.16
C SER A 236 -1.40 8.98 -8.06
N GLY A 237 -1.88 9.84 -8.94
CA GLY A 237 -3.29 10.15 -9.12
C GLY A 237 -3.56 10.68 -10.53
N PRO A 238 -4.83 10.73 -10.95
CA PRO A 238 -5.19 11.15 -12.30
C PRO A 238 -4.90 12.63 -12.54
N ASP A 239 -5.04 13.46 -11.50
CA ASP A 239 -4.92 14.90 -11.54
C ASP A 239 -3.93 15.41 -10.49
N GLU A 240 -3.30 16.54 -10.77
CA GLU A 240 -2.49 17.27 -9.80
C GLU A 240 -3.38 17.93 -8.75
N ARG A 241 -3.39 17.38 -7.53
CA ARG A 241 -4.20 17.92 -6.43
C ARG A 241 -3.59 17.65 -5.06
N SER A 242 -3.95 18.49 -4.10
CA SER A 242 -3.68 18.28 -2.68
C SER A 242 -4.99 17.97 -1.95
N ILE A 243 -4.98 16.90 -1.16
CA ILE A 243 -6.12 16.39 -0.40
C ILE A 243 -5.82 16.54 1.09
N PRO A 244 -6.66 17.26 1.86
CA PRO A 244 -6.47 17.41 3.31
C PRO A 244 -6.57 16.09 4.07
N GLY A 245 -5.77 15.93 5.13
CA GLY A 245 -5.66 14.70 5.90
C GLY A 245 -6.95 14.18 6.49
N ASN A 246 -7.88 15.06 6.90
CA ASN A 246 -9.22 14.66 7.36
C ASN A 246 -10.01 13.88 6.30
N THR A 247 -9.86 14.25 5.02
CA THR A 247 -10.52 13.57 3.90
C THR A 247 -9.80 12.26 3.55
N VAL A 248 -8.47 12.29 3.55
CA VAL A 248 -7.62 11.11 3.27
C VAL A 248 -7.87 9.99 4.27
N ALA A 249 -8.08 10.33 5.55
CA ALA A 249 -8.25 9.36 6.63
C ALA A 249 -9.61 8.63 6.60
N VAL A 250 -10.59 9.10 5.82
CA VAL A 250 -11.90 8.45 5.69
C VAL A 250 -12.09 7.75 4.34
N GLN A 251 -11.16 7.92 3.40
CA GLN A 251 -11.19 7.27 2.09
C GLN A 251 -10.81 5.79 2.22
N ALA A 252 -11.77 4.92 1.92
CA ALA A 252 -11.61 3.47 2.08
C ALA A 252 -10.59 2.87 1.09
N ASP A 253 -10.39 3.51 -0.05
CA ASP A 253 -9.42 3.18 -1.09
C ASP A 253 -7.98 3.59 -0.74
N MET A 254 -7.78 4.30 0.39
CA MET A 254 -6.46 4.74 0.83
C MET A 254 -5.96 4.02 2.09
N PRO A 255 -4.67 3.67 2.20
CA PRO A 255 -4.12 2.90 3.33
C PRO A 255 -3.86 3.74 4.60
N PHE A 256 -4.52 4.91 4.73
CA PHE A 256 -4.25 5.94 5.74
C PHE A 256 -5.35 6.08 6.80
N SER A 257 -6.38 5.23 6.77
CA SER A 257 -7.48 5.27 7.75
C SER A 257 -7.01 5.08 9.20
N GLY A 258 -5.92 4.34 9.41
CA GLY A 258 -5.30 4.18 10.72
C GLY A 258 -4.76 5.47 11.34
N LEU A 259 -4.54 6.54 10.55
CA LEU A 259 -4.07 7.82 11.07
C LEU A 259 -5.15 8.59 11.87
N THR A 260 -6.41 8.19 11.77
CA THR A 260 -7.51 8.75 12.57
C THR A 260 -7.26 8.67 14.07
N THR A 261 -6.47 7.69 14.53
CA THR A 261 -6.15 7.51 15.95
C THR A 261 -5.33 8.66 16.54
N PHE A 262 -4.63 9.44 15.71
CA PHE A 262 -3.85 10.61 16.15
C PHE A 262 -4.70 11.89 16.26
N GLY A 263 -5.99 11.81 15.93
CA GLY A 263 -6.96 12.89 16.12
C GLY A 263 -6.83 14.05 15.14
N THR A 264 -7.75 15.00 15.27
CA THR A 264 -7.91 16.15 14.35
C THR A 264 -6.70 17.07 14.34
N SER A 265 -6.00 17.23 15.47
CA SER A 265 -4.78 18.03 15.57
C SER A 265 -3.71 17.54 14.60
N PHE A 266 -3.50 16.23 14.51
CA PHE A 266 -2.58 15.63 13.54
C PHE A 266 -3.14 15.70 12.12
N LEU A 267 -4.41 15.32 11.91
CA LEU A 267 -4.99 15.27 10.55
C LEU A 267 -5.01 16.64 9.86
N SER A 268 -5.00 17.75 10.61
CA SER A 268 -4.82 19.11 10.09
C SER A 268 -3.40 19.40 9.56
N LYS A 269 -2.42 18.61 10.00
CA LYS A 269 -0.99 18.63 9.62
C LYS A 269 -0.62 17.42 8.77
N PHE A 270 -1.60 16.76 8.18
CA PHE A 270 -1.43 15.65 7.25
C PHE A 270 -2.06 16.01 5.91
N GLU A 271 -1.40 15.65 4.82
CA GLU A 271 -1.80 15.99 3.46
C GLU A 271 -1.42 14.86 2.51
N CYS A 272 -2.28 14.60 1.52
CA CYS A 272 -1.95 13.72 0.41
C CYS A 272 -1.85 14.54 -0.87
N SER A 273 -0.68 14.53 -1.48
CA SER A 273 -0.39 15.14 -2.76
C SER A 273 -0.46 14.08 -3.86
N GLN A 274 -1.37 14.26 -4.81
CA GLN A 274 -1.57 13.37 -5.94
C GLN A 274 -1.14 14.04 -7.22
N MET A 275 -0.45 13.29 -8.09
CA MET A 275 -0.12 13.73 -9.45
C MET A 275 0.14 12.54 -10.36
N PRO A 276 -0.12 12.67 -11.67
CA PRO A 276 0.25 11.64 -12.63
C PRO A 276 1.77 11.63 -12.83
N HIS A 277 2.45 10.57 -12.43
CA HIS A 277 3.89 10.46 -12.61
C HIS A 277 4.36 9.00 -12.72
N PRO A 278 5.18 8.62 -13.72
CA PRO A 278 5.62 7.24 -13.93
C PRO A 278 6.30 6.60 -12.71
N LEU A 279 7.13 7.35 -11.97
CA LEU A 279 7.74 6.83 -10.74
C LEU A 279 6.70 6.56 -9.64
N LEU A 280 5.68 7.43 -9.52
CA LEU A 280 4.64 7.28 -8.52
C LEU A 280 3.67 6.14 -8.85
N ASP A 281 3.73 5.61 -10.08
CA ASP A 281 3.01 4.40 -10.44
C ASP A 281 3.55 3.17 -9.71
N TYR A 282 4.80 3.21 -9.26
CA TYR A 282 5.49 2.10 -8.59
C TYR A 282 5.76 2.33 -7.11
N ILE A 283 5.90 3.59 -6.66
CA ILE A 283 6.24 3.92 -5.27
C ILE A 283 5.45 5.13 -4.76
N THR A 284 5.38 5.28 -3.45
CA THR A 284 4.81 6.43 -2.76
C THR A 284 5.88 7.05 -1.87
N PHE A 285 6.03 8.38 -1.88
CA PHE A 285 6.91 9.08 -0.95
C PHE A 285 6.11 9.62 0.25
N VAL A 286 6.74 9.64 1.41
CA VAL A 286 6.23 10.33 2.60
C VAL A 286 7.27 11.37 3.01
N ASP A 287 6.97 12.64 2.73
CA ASP A 287 7.77 13.78 3.19
C ASP A 287 7.36 14.12 4.62
N SER A 288 8.28 13.96 5.57
CA SER A 288 8.03 14.32 6.96
C SER A 288 8.36 15.79 7.23
N PRO A 289 7.70 16.42 8.22
CA PRO A 289 8.20 17.65 8.81
C PRO A 289 9.66 17.49 9.26
N GLY A 290 10.43 18.58 9.20
CA GLY A 290 11.78 18.59 9.77
C GLY A 290 11.76 18.30 11.27
N VAL A 291 12.61 17.39 11.73
CA VAL A 291 12.78 17.17 13.18
C VAL A 291 13.38 18.43 13.79
N LEU A 292 12.74 18.94 14.84
CA LEU A 292 13.12 20.21 15.47
C LEU A 292 14.32 20.00 16.39
N SER A 293 15.08 21.09 16.59
CA SER A 293 16.22 21.11 17.50
C SER A 293 15.85 21.93 18.73
N GLY A 294 15.72 21.25 19.88
CA GLY A 294 15.50 21.88 21.18
C GLY A 294 14.07 21.86 21.72
N GLU A 295 13.95 22.01 23.03
CA GLU A 295 12.73 21.73 23.81
C GLU A 295 11.60 22.74 23.59
N LYS A 296 11.93 24.02 23.32
CA LYS A 296 10.94 25.10 23.08
C LYS A 296 10.19 24.98 21.75
N GLN A 297 10.77 24.30 20.76
CA GLN A 297 10.12 24.05 19.47
C GLN A 297 9.23 22.80 19.53
N ARG A 298 9.52 21.86 20.43
CA ARG A 298 8.68 20.66 20.66
C ARG A 298 7.29 20.98 21.15
N THR A 299 7.18 21.93 22.09
CA THR A 299 5.90 22.33 22.69
C THR A 299 4.94 22.98 21.68
N GLN A 300 5.40 23.32 20.47
CA GLN A 300 4.55 23.83 19.40
C GLN A 300 3.75 22.72 18.68
N ARG A 301 4.17 21.45 18.76
CA ARG A 301 3.44 20.34 18.12
C ARG A 301 2.28 19.90 19.01
N GLN A 302 1.06 20.06 18.49
CA GLN A 302 -0.17 19.64 19.17
C GLN A 302 -0.52 18.16 18.93
N TYR A 303 0.44 17.36 18.45
CA TYR A 303 0.26 15.94 18.14
C TYR A 303 1.54 15.14 18.45
N ASP A 304 1.38 13.84 18.65
CA ASP A 304 2.49 12.92 18.90
C ASP A 304 3.27 12.63 17.62
N PHE A 305 4.30 13.44 17.34
CA PHE A 305 5.18 13.25 16.19
C PHE A 305 5.91 11.91 16.21
N THR A 306 6.29 11.41 17.38
CA THR A 306 7.06 10.16 17.51
C THR A 306 6.18 8.97 17.19
N GLY A 307 4.95 8.95 17.71
CA GLY A 307 3.95 7.94 17.42
C GLY A 307 3.55 7.91 15.94
N VAL A 308 3.31 9.08 15.33
CA VAL A 308 3.01 9.18 13.88
C VAL A 308 4.19 8.66 13.05
N THR A 309 5.42 9.04 13.39
CA THR A 309 6.62 8.57 12.67
C THR A 309 6.78 7.06 12.80
N SER A 310 6.54 6.51 13.99
CA SER A 310 6.56 5.06 14.21
C SER A 310 5.48 4.33 13.40
N TRP A 311 4.30 4.91 13.27
CA TRP A 311 3.21 4.37 12.43
C TRP A 311 3.62 4.30 10.96
N PHE A 312 4.21 5.37 10.40
CA PHE A 312 4.72 5.35 9.03
C PHE A 312 5.89 4.39 8.87
N ALA A 313 6.82 4.34 9.83
CA ALA A 313 7.96 3.43 9.82
C ALA A 313 7.54 1.96 9.74
N ALA A 314 6.48 1.58 10.47
CA ALA A 314 5.94 0.24 10.43
C ALA A 314 5.36 -0.12 9.04
N LYS A 315 4.70 0.83 8.38
CA LYS A 315 4.04 0.61 7.08
C LYS A 315 4.94 0.82 5.85
N CYS A 316 6.03 1.57 5.98
CA CYS A 316 6.93 1.83 4.87
C CYS A 316 7.87 0.65 4.59
N ASP A 317 8.44 0.65 3.39
CA ASP A 317 9.36 -0.37 2.89
C ASP A 317 10.81 0.11 2.95
N LEU A 318 11.01 1.44 2.94
CA LEU A 318 12.30 2.10 3.06
C LEU A 318 12.18 3.36 3.93
N ILE A 319 13.14 3.58 4.82
CA ILE A 319 13.27 4.80 5.63
C ILE A 319 14.59 5.47 5.26
N LEU A 320 14.52 6.65 4.66
CA LEU A 320 15.68 7.49 4.36
C LEU A 320 15.93 8.46 5.51
N LEU A 321 17.05 8.32 6.21
CA LEU A 321 17.53 9.30 7.19
C LEU A 321 18.48 10.30 6.52
N LEU A 322 18.00 11.52 6.28
CA LEU A 322 18.77 12.58 5.63
C LEU A 322 19.49 13.46 6.65
N PHE A 323 20.80 13.64 6.42
CA PHE A 323 21.69 14.50 7.18
C PHE A 323 22.31 15.58 6.30
N ASP A 324 22.57 16.74 6.90
CA ASP A 324 23.32 17.83 6.29
C ASP A 324 24.69 17.93 6.99
N PRO A 325 25.82 17.93 6.26
CA PRO A 325 27.17 18.06 6.80
C PRO A 325 27.35 19.26 7.74
N HIS A 326 26.64 20.36 7.50
CA HIS A 326 26.71 21.56 8.33
C HIS A 326 25.86 21.46 9.61
N LYS A 327 25.02 20.43 9.73
CA LYS A 327 24.06 20.23 10.83
C LYS A 327 23.98 18.75 11.23
N LEU A 328 25.08 18.23 11.75
CA LEU A 328 25.17 16.82 12.18
C LEU A 328 24.65 16.55 13.60
N ASP A 329 24.26 17.57 14.36
CA ASP A 329 23.83 17.38 15.74
C ASP A 329 22.58 16.52 15.81
N ILE A 330 22.70 15.28 16.31
CA ILE A 330 21.54 14.43 16.56
C ILE A 330 20.87 14.90 17.85
N SER A 331 19.91 15.82 17.69
CA SER A 331 19.11 16.37 18.80
C SER A 331 18.42 15.26 19.59
N ASP A 332 18.06 15.50 20.86
CA ASP A 332 17.35 14.50 21.66
C ASP A 332 15.95 14.15 21.10
N GLU A 333 15.39 14.98 20.23
CA GLU A 333 14.14 14.66 19.54
C GLU A 333 14.41 13.67 18.44
N PHE A 334 15.49 13.91 17.67
CA PHE A 334 15.87 13.02 16.62
C PHE A 334 16.32 11.66 17.16
N LYS A 335 17.00 11.62 18.31
CA LYS A 335 17.28 10.36 19.02
C LYS A 335 16.00 9.60 19.37
N ARG A 336 14.97 10.28 19.90
CA ARG A 336 13.67 9.63 20.22
C ARG A 336 12.98 9.10 18.97
N VAL A 337 13.02 9.86 17.88
CA VAL A 337 12.49 9.44 16.58
C VAL A 337 13.26 8.21 16.08
N ILE A 338 14.59 8.22 16.10
CA ILE A 338 15.42 7.07 15.71
C ILE A 338 15.10 5.86 16.59
N SER A 339 14.96 6.05 17.90
CA SER A 339 14.57 4.99 18.83
C SER A 339 13.16 4.45 18.59
N SER A 340 12.24 5.25 18.03
CA SER A 340 10.90 4.77 17.64
C SER A 340 10.87 3.99 16.32
N LEU A 341 11.99 3.96 15.58
CA LEU A 341 12.18 3.12 14.40
C LEU A 341 12.66 1.70 14.74
N LYS A 342 13.01 1.43 16.00
CA LYS A 342 13.52 0.13 16.45
C LYS A 342 12.63 -1.01 15.98
N GLY A 343 13.24 -2.05 15.40
CA GLY A 343 12.53 -3.17 14.79
C GLY A 343 12.21 -2.97 13.30
N ASN A 344 12.54 -1.80 12.75
CA ASN A 344 12.51 -1.52 11.30
C ASN A 344 13.92 -1.18 10.78
N ASP A 345 14.97 -1.56 11.51
CA ASP A 345 16.35 -1.15 11.27
C ASP A 345 16.85 -1.57 9.87
N ASP A 346 16.40 -2.73 9.39
CA ASP A 346 16.76 -3.28 8.08
C ASP A 346 16.23 -2.44 6.90
N LYS A 347 15.18 -1.64 7.14
CA LYS A 347 14.60 -0.68 6.18
C LYS A 347 15.33 0.65 6.16
N ILE A 348 16.23 0.92 7.10
CA ILE A 348 16.84 2.23 7.23
C ILE A 348 18.01 2.34 6.23
N ARG A 349 18.09 3.49 5.56
CA ARG A 349 19.24 3.92 4.76
C ARG A 349 19.57 5.36 5.13
N VAL A 350 20.85 5.67 5.19
CA VAL A 350 21.32 6.99 5.61
C VAL A 350 21.79 7.75 4.39
N VAL A 351 21.41 9.01 4.26
CA VAL A 351 21.85 9.88 3.18
C VAL A 351 22.55 11.10 3.78
N LEU A 352 23.84 11.25 3.52
CA LEU A 352 24.59 12.46 3.81
C LEU A 352 24.47 13.38 2.58
N ASN A 353 23.48 14.26 2.62
CA ASN A 353 23.12 15.16 1.52
C ASN A 353 24.01 16.41 1.52
N LYS A 354 24.04 17.19 0.43
CA LYS A 354 24.85 18.42 0.32
C LYS A 354 26.36 18.21 0.54
N ALA A 355 26.86 17.02 0.25
CA ALA A 355 28.28 16.69 0.44
C ALA A 355 29.23 17.53 -0.43
N ASP A 356 28.72 18.06 -1.55
CA ASP A 356 29.40 18.99 -2.46
C ASP A 356 29.77 20.34 -1.82
N GLN A 357 29.15 20.69 -0.69
CA GLN A 357 29.36 21.97 -0.01
C GLN A 357 30.52 21.93 0.99
N VAL A 358 31.20 20.79 1.12
CA VAL A 358 32.23 20.57 2.13
C VAL A 358 33.50 20.00 1.51
N ASP A 359 34.65 20.48 1.98
CA ASP A 359 35.97 19.95 1.61
C ASP A 359 36.10 18.45 1.95
N PRO A 360 36.81 17.64 1.13
CA PRO A 360 36.95 16.20 1.35
C PRO A 360 37.48 15.78 2.72
N GLN A 361 38.47 16.49 3.26
CA GLN A 361 39.03 16.19 4.58
C GLN A 361 38.00 16.45 5.67
N GLN A 362 37.25 17.54 5.55
CA GLN A 362 36.16 17.85 6.48
C GLN A 362 35.00 16.85 6.32
N LEU A 363 34.66 16.45 5.10
CA LEU A 363 33.63 15.44 4.81
C LEU A 363 33.94 14.10 5.48
N MET A 364 35.20 13.66 5.46
CA MET A 364 35.61 12.42 6.15
C MET A 364 35.45 12.51 7.68
N ARG A 365 35.71 13.68 8.28
CA ARG A 365 35.49 13.91 9.72
C ARG A 365 34.00 13.91 10.07
N ILE A 366 33.19 14.56 9.24
CA ILE A 366 31.72 14.61 9.33
C ILE A 366 31.13 13.21 9.23
N TYR A 367 31.58 12.43 8.24
CA TYR A 367 31.17 11.04 8.06
C TYR A 367 31.48 10.19 9.31
N GLY A 368 32.71 10.27 9.83
CA GLY A 368 33.09 9.56 11.05
C GLY A 368 32.24 9.95 12.27
N ALA A 369 31.96 11.24 12.44
CA ALA A 369 31.12 11.75 13.53
C ALA A 369 29.65 11.28 13.39
N LEU A 370 29.12 11.25 12.17
CA LEU A 370 27.78 10.75 11.87
C LEU A 370 27.67 9.26 12.23
N MET A 371 28.60 8.43 11.76
CA MET A 371 28.61 7.00 12.02
C MET A 371 28.72 6.68 13.51
N TRP A 372 29.58 7.39 14.23
CA TRP A 372 29.70 7.28 15.68
C TRP A 372 28.38 7.62 16.39
N SER A 373 27.71 8.69 15.96
CA SER A 373 26.46 9.14 16.58
C SER A 373 25.29 8.21 16.26
N LEU A 374 25.21 7.70 15.03
CA LEU A 374 24.21 6.72 14.62
C LEU A 374 24.40 5.37 15.31
N GLY A 375 25.63 4.88 15.45
CA GLY A 375 25.92 3.65 16.18
C GLY A 375 25.40 3.69 17.62
N LYS A 376 25.56 4.85 18.30
CA LYS A 376 25.00 5.07 19.64
C LYS A 376 23.47 5.16 19.66
N ALA A 377 22.86 5.75 18.64
CA ALA A 377 21.42 6.01 18.61
C ALA A 377 20.58 4.80 18.18
N LEU A 378 21.04 4.05 17.18
CA LEU A 378 20.36 2.85 16.67
C LEU A 378 20.61 1.62 17.56
N ASN A 379 21.79 1.55 18.21
CA ASN A 379 22.19 0.43 19.05
C ASN A 379 22.04 -0.94 18.34
N VAL A 380 22.42 -0.96 17.05
CA VAL A 380 22.47 -2.17 16.22
C VAL A 380 23.93 -2.59 16.01
N PRO A 381 24.22 -3.89 15.96
CA PRO A 381 25.58 -4.38 15.71
C PRO A 381 26.04 -4.13 14.27
N GLU A 382 25.11 -3.99 13.33
CA GLU A 382 25.38 -3.83 11.91
C GLU A 382 25.60 -2.36 11.54
N VAL A 383 26.59 -2.12 10.68
CA VAL A 383 26.92 -0.79 10.20
C VAL A 383 25.96 -0.39 9.07
N MET A 384 25.28 0.75 9.24
CA MET A 384 24.34 1.27 8.24
C MET A 384 25.08 1.77 6.98
N ARG A 385 24.56 1.44 5.79
CA ARG A 385 25.01 2.06 4.53
C ARG A 385 24.61 3.53 4.51
N VAL A 386 25.61 4.38 4.29
CA VAL A 386 25.44 5.82 4.08
C VAL A 386 25.70 6.12 2.61
N TYR A 387 24.79 6.84 1.97
CA TYR A 387 24.95 7.39 0.62
C TYR A 387 25.42 8.83 0.72
N ILE A 388 26.54 9.15 0.08
CA ILE A 388 27.15 10.48 0.15
C ILE A 388 26.94 11.21 -1.17
N GLY A 389 26.31 12.38 -1.16
CA GLY A 389 26.14 13.16 -2.38
C GLY A 389 25.30 14.42 -2.21
N SER A 390 24.94 15.03 -3.34
CA SER A 390 24.05 16.21 -3.37
C SER A 390 22.85 15.94 -4.26
N PHE A 391 21.68 15.75 -3.63
CA PHE A 391 20.45 15.35 -4.31
C PHE A 391 19.59 16.58 -4.61
N ASN A 392 20.03 17.38 -5.57
CA ASN A 392 19.35 18.59 -6.02
C ASN A 392 19.45 18.74 -7.54
N ASP A 393 18.70 19.69 -8.11
CA ASP A 393 18.67 19.90 -9.58
C ASP A 393 19.88 20.66 -10.13
N ARG A 394 20.85 21.05 -9.28
CA ARG A 394 22.05 21.74 -9.74
C ARG A 394 23.00 20.72 -10.34
N SER A 395 23.59 21.06 -11.48
CA SER A 395 24.65 20.28 -12.08
C SER A 395 25.85 20.22 -11.11
N ILE A 396 26.31 19.01 -10.80
CA ILE A 396 27.54 18.72 -10.03
C ILE A 396 28.80 19.26 -10.76
N GLN A 397 28.63 19.86 -11.95
CA GLN A 397 29.69 20.39 -12.81
C GLN A 397 30.45 21.61 -12.26
N ASP A 398 30.02 22.20 -11.14
CA ASP A 398 30.71 23.35 -10.53
C ASP A 398 31.76 22.93 -9.47
N SER A 399 31.96 21.62 -9.24
CA SER A 399 32.94 21.11 -8.29
C SER A 399 34.37 21.11 -8.87
N ILE A 400 35.32 21.57 -8.08
CA ILE A 400 36.72 21.86 -8.46
C ILE A 400 37.52 20.57 -8.80
N CYS A 401 37.00 19.39 -8.47
CA CYS A 401 37.70 18.11 -8.59
C CYS A 401 36.87 17.01 -9.32
N PRO A 402 37.33 16.50 -10.47
CA PRO A 402 36.64 15.44 -11.22
C PRO A 402 36.44 14.12 -10.46
N LEU A 403 37.36 13.79 -9.54
CA LEU A 403 37.32 12.53 -8.79
C LEU A 403 36.20 12.50 -7.73
N GLU A 404 35.90 13.65 -7.12
CA GLU A 404 34.79 13.79 -6.16
C GLU A 404 33.44 13.60 -6.84
N ASN A 405 33.30 14.14 -8.06
CA ASN A 405 32.10 14.01 -8.86
C ASN A 405 31.82 12.54 -9.22
N GLU A 406 32.87 11.77 -9.51
CA GLU A 406 32.74 10.35 -9.77
C GLU A 406 32.24 9.58 -8.53
N ILE A 407 32.74 9.91 -7.33
CA ILE A 407 32.29 9.27 -6.09
C ILE A 407 30.83 9.63 -5.80
N PHE A 408 30.45 10.91 -5.86
CA PHE A 408 29.07 11.33 -5.61
C PHE A 408 28.10 10.74 -6.64
N GLN A 409 28.52 10.66 -7.91
CA GLN A 409 27.69 10.03 -8.94
C GLN A 409 27.51 8.53 -8.71
N LYS A 410 28.58 7.80 -8.36
CA LYS A 410 28.48 6.38 -8.00
C LYS A 410 27.57 6.14 -6.79
N GLU A 411 27.68 6.98 -5.76
CA GLU A 411 26.81 6.89 -4.57
C GLU A 411 25.34 7.22 -4.89
N GLN A 412 25.09 8.15 -5.81
CA GLN A 412 23.75 8.44 -6.33
C GLN A 412 23.20 7.25 -7.13
N ASP A 413 24.01 6.66 -8.00
CA ASP A 413 23.63 5.51 -8.81
C ASP A 413 23.34 4.28 -7.93
N ASP A 414 24.15 4.05 -6.89
CA ASP A 414 23.92 3.02 -5.87
C ASP A 414 22.58 3.24 -5.15
N LEU A 415 22.28 4.48 -4.72
CA LEU A 415 21.00 4.80 -4.09
C LEU A 415 19.84 4.56 -5.06
N LEU A 416 19.95 5.03 -6.30
CA LEU A 416 18.92 4.85 -7.33
C LEU A 416 18.70 3.36 -7.64
N SER A 417 19.76 2.55 -7.66
CA SER A 417 19.64 1.10 -7.81
C SER A 417 18.87 0.50 -6.64
N ASP A 418 19.20 0.90 -5.41
CA ASP A 418 18.50 0.41 -4.22
C ASP A 418 17.02 0.85 -4.19
N LEU A 419 16.72 2.06 -4.69
CA LEU A 419 15.36 2.58 -4.85
C LEU A 419 14.56 1.80 -5.91
N LYS A 420 15.19 1.43 -7.03
CA LYS A 420 14.57 0.62 -8.10
C LYS A 420 14.21 -0.78 -7.63
N ASP A 421 14.98 -1.34 -6.70
CA ASP A 421 14.72 -2.66 -6.12
C ASP A 421 13.62 -2.67 -5.06
N ILE A 422 13.15 -1.50 -4.60
CA ILE A 422 12.14 -1.41 -3.53
C ILE A 422 10.86 -2.17 -3.88
N PRO A 423 10.22 -2.00 -5.06
CA PRO A 423 8.98 -2.71 -5.36
C PRO A 423 9.14 -4.23 -5.29
N LYS A 424 10.28 -4.74 -5.76
CA LYS A 424 10.64 -6.15 -5.65
C LYS A 424 10.75 -6.59 -4.18
N LYS A 425 11.57 -5.90 -3.39
CA LYS A 425 11.78 -6.17 -1.95
C LYS A 425 10.48 -6.02 -1.14
N ALA A 426 9.62 -5.07 -1.49
CA ALA A 426 8.33 -4.82 -0.85
C ALA A 426 7.35 -5.97 -1.10
N CYS A 427 7.31 -6.52 -2.31
CA CYS A 427 6.48 -7.70 -2.60
C CYS A 427 6.89 -8.89 -1.72
N ASP A 428 8.19 -9.19 -1.66
CA ASP A 428 8.75 -10.26 -0.84
C ASP A 428 8.48 -10.04 0.66
N ARG A 429 8.61 -8.79 1.12
CA ARG A 429 8.27 -8.39 2.49
C ARG A 429 6.78 -8.59 2.79
N LYS A 430 5.87 -8.19 1.90
CA LYS A 430 4.43 -8.40 2.08
C LYS A 430 4.08 -9.88 2.24
N ILE A 431 4.70 -10.76 1.45
CA ILE A 431 4.55 -12.21 1.59
C ILE A 431 5.02 -12.66 2.98
N ASN A 432 6.21 -12.23 3.41
CA ASN A 432 6.78 -12.60 4.71
C ASN A 432 5.93 -12.12 5.88
N GLU A 433 5.46 -10.87 5.86
CA GLU A 433 4.58 -10.32 6.89
C GLU A 433 3.21 -11.03 6.91
N PHE A 434 2.68 -11.41 5.74
CA PHE A 434 1.46 -12.22 5.67
C PHE A 434 1.64 -13.59 6.33
N VAL A 435 2.77 -14.26 6.09
CA VAL A 435 3.11 -15.54 6.71
C VAL A 435 3.30 -15.41 8.23
N LYS A 436 4.00 -14.36 8.69
CA LYS A 436 4.16 -14.08 10.13
C LYS A 436 2.80 -13.85 10.80
N ARG A 437 1.94 -13.04 10.18
CA ARG A 437 0.58 -12.76 10.67
C ARG A 437 -0.26 -14.03 10.76
N ALA A 438 -0.23 -14.87 9.73
CA ALA A 438 -0.96 -16.14 9.73
C ALA A 438 -0.52 -17.07 10.88
N ARG A 439 0.79 -17.20 11.12
CA ARG A 439 1.33 -17.97 12.25
C ARG A 439 0.90 -17.36 13.59
N SER A 440 1.02 -16.05 13.74
CA SER A 440 0.61 -15.33 14.96
C SER A 440 -0.88 -15.54 15.25
N ALA A 441 -1.75 -15.48 14.24
CA ALA A 441 -3.18 -15.70 14.40
C ALA A 441 -3.52 -17.15 14.82
N VAL A 442 -2.79 -18.14 14.32
CA VAL A 442 -2.93 -19.55 14.74
C VAL A 442 -2.54 -19.71 16.22
N ILE A 443 -1.40 -19.15 16.63
CA ILE A 443 -0.93 -19.19 18.02
C ILE A 443 -1.93 -18.47 18.94
N HIS A 444 -2.42 -17.31 18.54
CA HIS A 444 -3.46 -16.57 19.26
C HIS A 444 -4.73 -17.40 19.45
N ALA A 445 -5.19 -18.09 18.40
CA ALA A 445 -6.34 -18.98 18.47
C ALA A 445 -6.12 -20.13 19.48
N TYR A 446 -4.92 -20.71 19.51
CA TYR A 446 -4.55 -21.74 20.49
C TYR A 446 -4.57 -21.19 21.93
N ILE A 447 -3.98 -20.00 22.16
CA ILE A 447 -3.97 -19.33 23.47
C ILE A 447 -5.40 -19.08 23.97
N VAL A 448 -6.22 -18.40 23.16
CA VAL A 448 -7.60 -18.05 23.53
C VAL A 448 -8.43 -19.31 23.81
N SER A 449 -8.29 -20.33 22.96
CA SER A 449 -8.99 -21.61 23.13
C SER A 449 -8.54 -22.36 24.38
N HIS A 450 -7.24 -22.32 24.70
CA HIS A 450 -6.69 -22.93 25.91
C HIS A 450 -7.21 -22.25 27.17
N LEU A 451 -7.20 -20.92 27.21
CA LEU A 451 -7.79 -20.15 28.31
C LEU A 451 -9.27 -20.48 28.50
N LYS A 452 -10.04 -20.57 27.40
CA LYS A 452 -11.45 -21.00 27.45
C LYS A 452 -11.61 -22.43 27.99
N LYS A 453 -10.72 -23.35 27.62
CA LYS A 453 -10.71 -24.75 28.09
C LYS A 453 -10.44 -24.85 29.61
N GLN A 454 -9.67 -23.94 30.18
CA GLN A 454 -9.37 -23.90 31.63
C GLN A 454 -10.49 -23.28 32.48
N MET A 455 -11.50 -22.64 31.87
CA MET A 455 -12.59 -22.01 32.61
C MET A 455 -13.57 -23.05 33.20
N PRO A 456 -13.99 -22.91 34.47
CA PRO A 456 -14.97 -23.80 35.07
C PRO A 456 -16.37 -23.56 34.49
N THR A 457 -17.19 -24.60 34.37
CA THR A 457 -18.50 -24.53 33.70
C THR A 457 -19.58 -23.82 34.54
N MET A 458 -19.53 -23.93 35.87
CA MET A 458 -20.61 -23.44 36.76
C MET A 458 -20.16 -22.39 37.78
N ILE A 459 -19.27 -22.72 38.73
CA ILE A 459 -18.95 -21.86 39.88
C ILE A 459 -17.47 -21.44 39.87
N GLY A 460 -17.17 -20.24 40.38
CA GLY A 460 -15.80 -19.76 40.59
C GLY A 460 -15.14 -19.14 39.36
N LYS A 461 -15.91 -18.82 38.30
CA LYS A 461 -15.41 -18.27 37.03
C LYS A 461 -14.53 -17.03 37.21
N ALA A 462 -14.93 -16.07 38.04
CA ALA A 462 -14.16 -14.85 38.28
C ALA A 462 -12.78 -15.14 38.91
N LYS A 463 -12.74 -16.00 39.94
CA LYS A 463 -11.49 -16.40 40.60
C LYS A 463 -10.58 -17.21 39.67
N ALA A 464 -11.16 -18.10 38.86
CA ALA A 464 -10.43 -18.88 37.86
C ALA A 464 -9.84 -17.99 36.76
N GLN A 465 -10.62 -17.03 36.24
CA GLN A 465 -10.14 -16.05 35.26
C GLN A 465 -8.98 -15.24 35.81
N GLN A 466 -9.10 -14.68 37.03
CA GLN A 466 -8.01 -13.92 37.64
C GLN A 466 -6.73 -14.77 37.75
N LYS A 467 -6.86 -16.02 38.22
CA LYS A 467 -5.73 -16.95 38.31
C LYS A 467 -5.06 -17.23 36.95
N LEU A 468 -5.85 -17.35 35.88
CA LEU A 468 -5.32 -17.55 34.52
C LEU A 468 -4.58 -16.31 34.01
N ILE A 469 -5.08 -15.11 34.32
CA ILE A 469 -4.46 -13.83 33.95
C ILE A 469 -3.14 -13.62 34.72
N ASP A 470 -3.14 -13.90 36.02
CA ASP A 470 -1.96 -13.78 36.88
C ASP A 470 -0.85 -14.73 36.39
N ASN A 471 -1.20 -15.97 36.06
CA ASN A 471 -0.27 -17.01 35.60
C ASN A 471 -0.15 -17.11 34.07
N LEU A 472 -0.47 -16.06 33.32
CA LEU A 472 -0.55 -16.11 31.86
C LEU A 472 0.74 -16.60 31.17
N GLY A 473 1.92 -16.25 31.72
CA GLY A 473 3.21 -16.71 31.20
C GLY A 473 3.36 -18.23 31.23
N ASP A 474 2.93 -18.87 32.32
CA ASP A 474 2.94 -20.34 32.43
C ASP A 474 1.91 -20.98 31.49
N GLU A 475 0.76 -20.34 31.31
CA GLU A 475 -0.25 -20.80 30.34
C GLU A 475 0.29 -20.75 28.91
N PHE A 476 1.08 -19.74 28.54
CA PHE A 476 1.74 -19.68 27.22
C PHE A 476 2.73 -20.83 27.05
N VAL A 477 3.54 -21.14 28.07
CA VAL A 477 4.48 -22.28 28.03
C VAL A 477 3.73 -23.62 27.89
N LYS A 478 2.56 -23.78 28.52
CA LYS A 478 1.72 -24.99 28.34
C LYS A 478 1.24 -25.11 26.90
N VAL A 479 0.70 -24.04 26.32
CA VAL A 479 0.26 -24.00 24.91
C VAL A 479 1.42 -24.32 23.98
N GLN A 480 2.58 -23.71 24.24
CA GLN A 480 3.80 -23.95 23.47
C GLN A 480 4.18 -25.44 23.45
N ARG A 481 4.14 -26.12 24.60
CA ARG A 481 4.47 -27.54 24.73
C ARG A 481 3.40 -28.45 24.15
N GLU A 482 2.12 -28.15 24.35
CA GLU A 482 0.98 -28.96 23.87
C GLU A 482 0.93 -28.99 22.33
N PHE A 483 1.26 -27.87 21.67
CA PHE A 483 1.14 -27.72 20.22
C PHE A 483 2.50 -27.63 19.49
N HIS A 484 3.62 -27.83 20.18
CA HIS A 484 4.98 -27.78 19.63
C HIS A 484 5.30 -26.48 18.87
N LEU A 485 4.92 -25.34 19.45
CA LEU A 485 5.04 -24.03 18.82
C LEU A 485 6.39 -23.36 19.17
N PRO A 486 6.99 -22.58 18.26
CA PRO A 486 8.22 -21.84 18.55
C PRO A 486 7.95 -20.69 19.53
N ALA A 487 8.80 -20.54 20.55
CA ALA A 487 8.65 -19.48 21.56
C ALA A 487 8.68 -18.07 20.97
N GLY A 488 9.48 -17.86 19.92
CA GLY A 488 9.65 -16.55 19.29
C GLY A 488 8.41 -16.01 18.57
N ASP A 489 7.42 -16.86 18.28
CA ASP A 489 6.18 -16.45 17.61
C ASP A 489 5.07 -16.09 18.62
N PHE A 490 5.30 -16.23 19.94
CA PHE A 490 4.33 -15.86 20.98
C PHE A 490 4.31 -14.34 21.22
N PRO A 491 3.13 -13.77 21.54
CA PRO A 491 3.01 -12.35 21.86
C PRO A 491 3.66 -12.01 23.21
N ASN A 492 3.93 -10.72 23.43
CA ASN A 492 4.39 -10.24 24.73
C ASN A 492 3.33 -10.51 25.81
N VAL A 493 3.72 -11.19 26.88
CA VAL A 493 2.81 -11.64 27.94
C VAL A 493 2.13 -10.46 28.64
N GLU A 494 2.86 -9.38 28.93
CA GLU A 494 2.33 -8.24 29.66
C GLU A 494 1.33 -7.45 28.82
N GLN A 495 1.67 -7.16 27.57
CA GLN A 495 0.76 -6.50 26.63
C GLN A 495 -0.53 -7.33 26.42
N PHE A 496 -0.38 -8.65 26.28
CA PHE A 496 -1.54 -9.55 26.15
C PHE A 496 -2.41 -9.55 27.42
N ARG A 497 -1.78 -9.56 28.61
CA ARG A 497 -2.45 -9.52 29.91
C ARG A 497 -3.28 -8.24 30.06
N GLU A 498 -2.71 -7.09 29.71
CA GLU A 498 -3.41 -5.80 29.76
C GLU A 498 -4.70 -5.81 28.94
N THR A 499 -4.63 -6.29 27.70
CA THR A 499 -5.82 -6.43 26.85
C THR A 499 -6.79 -7.46 27.41
N LEU A 500 -6.29 -8.63 27.84
CA LEU A 500 -7.10 -9.74 28.35
C LEU A 500 -7.95 -9.35 29.57
N ASN A 501 -7.47 -8.44 30.42
CA ASN A 501 -8.21 -7.92 31.58
C ASN A 501 -9.56 -7.29 31.19
N GLY A 502 -9.68 -6.75 29.98
CA GLY A 502 -10.93 -6.17 29.46
C GLY A 502 -11.96 -7.21 29.00
N TYR A 503 -11.64 -8.50 29.01
CA TYR A 503 -12.47 -9.56 28.45
C TYR A 503 -12.97 -10.55 29.50
N ASN A 504 -14.10 -11.21 29.18
CA ASN A 504 -14.57 -12.36 29.92
C ASN A 504 -14.15 -13.64 29.16
N ILE A 505 -13.23 -14.40 29.75
CA ILE A 505 -12.66 -15.62 29.14
C ILE A 505 -13.75 -16.68 28.89
N ASP A 506 -14.82 -16.70 29.68
CA ASP A 506 -15.92 -17.63 29.46
C ASP A 506 -16.73 -17.31 28.19
N LYS A 507 -16.59 -16.12 27.61
CA LYS A 507 -17.22 -15.77 26.32
C LYS A 507 -16.35 -16.10 25.10
N PHE A 508 -15.14 -16.61 25.31
CA PHE A 508 -14.27 -17.00 24.21
C PHE A 508 -14.76 -18.28 23.51
N GLU A 509 -14.40 -18.37 22.24
CA GLU A 509 -14.69 -19.53 21.40
C GLU A 509 -13.80 -20.72 21.77
N LYS A 510 -14.35 -21.93 21.60
CA LYS A 510 -13.57 -23.16 21.74
C LYS A 510 -12.68 -23.37 20.52
N LEU A 511 -11.71 -24.27 20.64
CA LEU A 511 -10.81 -24.61 19.54
C LEU A 511 -11.57 -25.21 18.35
N ASN A 512 -11.50 -24.54 17.20
CA ASN A 512 -12.03 -25.01 15.93
C ASN A 512 -10.88 -25.54 15.07
N ARG A 513 -10.62 -26.84 15.19
CA ARG A 513 -9.52 -27.52 14.48
C ARG A 513 -9.62 -27.37 12.95
N LYS A 514 -10.83 -27.27 12.38
CA LYS A 514 -11.00 -27.11 10.92
C LYS A 514 -10.48 -25.75 10.44
N MET A 515 -10.72 -24.69 11.21
CA MET A 515 -10.25 -23.35 10.85
C MET A 515 -8.73 -23.25 10.94
N ILE A 516 -8.15 -23.86 11.98
CA ILE A 516 -6.69 -23.91 12.13
C ILE A 516 -6.06 -24.71 10.98
N GLN A 517 -6.57 -25.91 10.70
CA GLN A 517 -6.09 -26.72 9.57
C GLN A 517 -6.19 -25.94 8.25
N THR A 518 -7.25 -25.15 8.05
CA THR A 518 -7.41 -24.34 6.84
C THR A 518 -6.28 -23.32 6.67
N VAL A 519 -5.80 -22.71 7.76
CA VAL A 519 -4.68 -21.75 7.75
C VAL A 519 -3.33 -22.46 7.68
N GLU A 520 -3.17 -23.61 8.34
CA GLU A 520 -1.97 -24.45 8.24
C GLU A 520 -1.77 -24.98 6.80
N ASP A 521 -2.84 -25.45 6.15
CA ASP A 521 -2.82 -25.87 4.74
C ASP A 521 -2.50 -24.69 3.81
N MET A 522 -2.98 -23.49 4.14
CA MET A 522 -2.65 -22.27 3.40
C MET A 522 -1.16 -21.97 3.46
N LEU A 523 -0.56 -22.07 4.65
CA LEU A 523 0.87 -21.86 4.86
C LEU A 523 1.72 -22.95 4.18
N ALA A 524 1.30 -24.21 4.28
CA ALA A 524 2.06 -25.36 3.79
C ALA A 524 1.98 -25.55 2.27
N TYR A 525 0.84 -25.24 1.65
CA TYR A 525 0.57 -25.59 0.26
C TYR A 525 0.17 -24.38 -0.59
N ASP A 526 -0.81 -23.57 -0.17
CA ASP A 526 -1.35 -22.51 -1.03
C ASP A 526 -0.35 -21.40 -1.31
N ILE A 527 0.35 -20.91 -0.28
CA ILE A 527 1.36 -19.85 -0.44
C ILE A 527 2.51 -20.34 -1.32
N PRO A 528 3.15 -21.51 -1.06
CA PRO A 528 4.17 -22.03 -1.96
C PRO A 528 3.69 -22.23 -3.40
N ASN A 529 2.46 -22.69 -3.61
CA ASN A 529 1.89 -22.84 -4.95
C ASN A 529 1.63 -21.49 -5.62
N LEU A 530 1.17 -20.48 -4.87
CA LEU A 530 0.99 -19.12 -5.37
C LEU A 530 2.32 -18.55 -5.87
N LEU A 531 3.39 -18.70 -5.09
CA LEU A 531 4.75 -18.22 -5.43
C LEU A 531 5.38 -18.99 -6.61
N LYS A 532 5.01 -20.26 -6.81
CA LYS A 532 5.38 -21.03 -8.01
C LYS A 532 4.64 -20.54 -9.26
N THR A 533 3.37 -20.16 -9.10
CA THR A 533 2.49 -19.80 -10.21
C THR A 533 2.73 -18.37 -10.68
N PHE A 534 2.90 -17.45 -9.74
CA PHE A 534 3.12 -16.03 -10.01
C PHE A 534 4.51 -15.65 -9.51
N ARG A 535 5.38 -15.24 -10.44
CA ARG A 535 6.66 -14.65 -10.06
C ARG A 535 6.44 -13.24 -9.55
N ASN A 536 7.39 -12.76 -8.75
CA ASN A 536 7.44 -11.35 -8.36
C ASN A 536 7.39 -10.49 -9.65
N PRO A 537 6.41 -9.59 -9.81
CA PRO A 537 6.24 -8.83 -11.05
C PRO A 537 7.39 -7.84 -11.30
N TYR A 538 8.18 -7.56 -10.28
CA TYR A 538 9.39 -6.74 -10.33
C TYR A 538 10.68 -7.58 -10.37
N GLY A 539 10.54 -8.90 -10.49
CA GLY A 539 11.54 -9.93 -10.19
C GLY A 539 12.46 -10.31 -11.32
#